data_AF-A0A3N5HLC7-F1
#
_entry.id   AF-A0A3N5HLC7-F1
#
_cell.length_a   1.000
_cell.length_b   1.000
_cell.length_c   1.000
_cell.angle_alpha   90.00
_cell.angle_beta   90.00
_cell.angle_gamma   90.00
#
_symmetry.space_group_name_H-M   'P 1'
#
loop_
_entity.id
_entity.type
_entity.pdbx_description
1 polymer ?
#
loop_
_entity_poly.entity_id
_entity_poly.type
_entity_poly.pdbx_seq_one_letter_code
_entity_poly.pdbx_strand_id
1 'polypeptide(L)'
;MATTALALLLAQGQPLPPGHPPLNGGAVPAKPLPSGASAGQKSDEQALPPGHPPLVPGTQSADPGGGGGALPPGHPAIPSAPGPSAATPAGAGNPAEGLPAGHPSVAPGAAAPTSDELLKKMDATPDLKTRPKPYEVAAAIGKLYYGRARWADARDFFTQAEKTAEPVRALFLQQRKGVKGELPDASTAGCRIAGDMGVDRAAERARTLAAQKQPGPAAACALAALGPVVDSTALLGNALALLGDLKGALAAYERVLQIQPRDAAALYGHGAVTFDLKGDDLQALKAARKELQTSAEVSPSAPQATSARALAERIGQVIAAGGATKFARQQEKVRAEATPVVVAAPPTAAPPMAAPPMAAPPPSQPGPQASGPAAPPQISKETMEAFQKVEVTPEMKANFARLIEDGEAKLAANKYQDALDNYRQVMPYQPDNPRLRAGMAWALVGLQRQPMADNVWRVAVTSDPASVDALGDRLSKAGNKESARAIWTKLQATAPDYASRSGVQKKLSGSP
;
A
#
# COMPACT_ATOMS: atom_id res chain seq x y z
N MET A 1 -2.65 31.30 -38.50
CA MET A 1 -2.57 30.88 -37.08
C MET A 1 -2.76 29.37 -37.05
N ALA A 2 -1.73 28.56 -36.77
CA ALA A 2 -1.82 27.09 -36.89
C ALA A 2 -0.68 26.35 -36.15
N THR A 3 -0.36 26.72 -34.90
CA THR A 3 0.84 26.24 -34.20
C THR A 3 0.64 25.82 -32.73
N THR A 4 -0.58 25.92 -32.18
CA THR A 4 -0.85 25.74 -30.74
C THR A 4 -1.55 24.42 -30.36
N ALA A 5 -1.90 23.56 -31.32
CA ALA A 5 -2.62 22.31 -31.03
C ALA A 5 -1.72 21.08 -30.74
N LEU A 6 -0.45 21.10 -31.15
CA LEU A 6 0.41 19.90 -31.14
C LEU A 6 1.10 19.62 -29.79
N ALA A 7 1.04 20.56 -28.83
CA ALA A 7 1.72 20.43 -27.55
C ALA A 7 0.96 19.55 -26.51
N LEU A 8 -0.35 19.32 -26.70
CA LEU A 8 -1.21 18.76 -25.66
C LEU A 8 -1.21 17.21 -25.58
N LEU A 9 -0.72 16.51 -26.61
CA LEU A 9 -0.68 15.04 -26.61
C LEU A 9 0.53 14.43 -25.89
N LEU A 10 1.60 15.20 -25.66
CA LEU A 10 2.84 14.71 -25.02
C LEU A 10 2.80 14.73 -23.48
N ALA A 11 1.70 15.20 -22.87
CA ALA A 11 1.56 15.33 -21.42
C ALA A 11 1.03 14.06 -20.71
N GLN A 12 0.89 12.92 -21.39
CA GLN A 12 0.50 11.66 -20.76
C GLN A 12 1.69 10.97 -20.07
N GLY A 13 2.18 11.58 -18.99
CA GLY A 13 2.95 10.87 -17.98
C GLY A 13 2.11 9.71 -17.45
N GLN A 14 2.64 8.48 -17.53
CA GLN A 14 1.89 7.31 -17.07
C GLN A 14 1.87 7.27 -15.55
N PRO A 15 0.72 7.00 -14.90
CA PRO A 15 0.67 6.90 -13.46
C PRO A 15 1.58 5.77 -12.96
N LEU A 16 2.25 6.05 -11.84
CA LEU A 16 3.17 5.13 -11.16
C LEU A 16 2.56 3.74 -10.95
N PRO A 17 3.33 2.65 -11.07
CA PRO A 17 2.85 1.31 -10.76
C PRO A 17 2.45 1.21 -9.28
N PRO A 18 1.29 0.60 -8.94
CA PRO A 18 0.82 0.51 -7.57
C PRO A 18 1.77 -0.34 -6.72
N GLY A 19 2.42 0.27 -5.72
CA GLY A 19 3.48 -0.39 -4.96
C GLY A 19 3.83 0.19 -3.58
N HIS A 20 3.03 1.10 -3.02
CA HIS A 20 3.26 1.58 -1.65
C HIS A 20 2.88 0.49 -0.62
N PRO A 21 3.75 0.13 0.33
CA PRO A 21 3.42 -0.84 1.37
C PRO A 21 2.51 -0.23 2.45
N PRO A 22 1.66 -1.03 3.11
CA PRO A 22 1.03 -0.62 4.37
C PRO A 22 2.11 -0.53 5.46
N LEU A 23 2.17 0.60 6.16
CA LEU A 23 3.07 0.79 7.31
C LEU A 23 2.53 0.04 8.53
N ASN A 24 2.86 -1.25 8.64
CA ASN A 24 2.59 -2.06 9.83
C ASN A 24 3.93 -2.61 10.38
N GLY A 25 4.46 -1.93 11.40
CA GLY A 25 5.61 -2.43 12.15
C GLY A 25 5.15 -3.53 13.10
N GLY A 26 5.51 -4.78 12.81
CA GLY A 26 5.20 -5.94 13.64
C GLY A 26 6.14 -7.09 13.33
N ALA A 27 6.69 -7.72 14.37
CA ALA A 27 7.65 -8.81 14.21
C ALA A 27 6.99 -10.06 13.61
N VAL A 28 7.71 -10.75 12.72
CA VAL A 28 7.27 -12.02 12.14
C VAL A 28 7.63 -13.17 13.08
N PRO A 29 6.66 -13.91 13.66
CA PRO A 29 6.97 -15.16 14.34
C PRO A 29 7.28 -16.25 13.30
N ALA A 30 8.42 -16.93 13.45
CA ALA A 30 8.74 -18.08 12.61
C ALA A 30 7.77 -19.24 12.91
N LYS A 31 7.35 -19.98 11.87
CA LYS A 31 6.65 -21.26 11.99
C LYS A 31 7.34 -22.33 11.13
N PRO A 32 7.13 -23.64 11.42
CA PRO A 32 8.16 -24.64 11.17
C PRO A 32 8.11 -25.28 9.78
N LEU A 33 9.24 -25.86 9.38
CA LEU A 33 9.32 -26.80 8.27
C LEU A 33 8.64 -28.14 8.63
N PRO A 34 7.86 -28.76 7.73
CA PRO A 34 7.34 -30.11 7.92
C PRO A 34 8.40 -31.18 7.61
N SER A 35 8.40 -32.27 8.38
CA SER A 35 9.23 -33.45 8.14
C SER A 35 8.67 -34.30 6.99
N GLY A 36 9.52 -34.84 6.10
CA GLY A 36 9.04 -35.72 5.02
C GLY A 36 10.12 -36.35 4.11
N ALA A 37 10.54 -37.57 4.47
CA ALA A 37 11.33 -38.51 3.66
C ALA A 37 12.77 -38.10 3.25
N SER A 38 13.60 -39.12 3.00
CA SER A 38 15.06 -38.99 2.87
C SER A 38 15.60 -39.54 1.54
N ALA A 39 16.66 -38.92 1.03
CA ALA A 39 17.62 -39.55 0.12
C ALA A 39 18.96 -38.80 0.14
N GLY A 40 20.07 -39.54 0.32
CA GLY A 40 21.38 -39.12 -0.22
C GLY A 40 22.32 -38.27 0.66
N GLN A 41 23.17 -38.98 1.42
CA GLN A 41 24.61 -38.72 1.57
C GLN A 41 25.17 -37.56 2.43
N LYS A 42 26.02 -38.00 3.38
CA LYS A 42 27.23 -37.36 3.95
C LYS A 42 27.06 -36.17 4.90
N SER A 43 27.27 -36.49 6.17
CA SER A 43 27.66 -35.61 7.27
C SER A 43 29.11 -35.14 7.15
N ASP A 44 29.35 -33.85 7.41
CA ASP A 44 30.65 -33.34 7.88
C ASP A 44 30.52 -32.94 9.36
N GLU A 45 31.52 -33.30 10.16
CA GLU A 45 31.45 -33.30 11.62
C GLU A 45 32.05 -32.03 12.20
N GLN A 46 31.20 -31.05 12.57
CA GLN A 46 31.66 -29.79 13.16
C GLN A 46 32.07 -29.99 14.63
N ALA A 47 33.36 -30.24 14.83
CA ALA A 47 33.99 -30.37 16.13
C ALA A 47 33.79 -29.10 16.99
N LEU A 48 33.39 -29.29 18.25
CA LEU A 48 33.26 -28.22 19.24
C LEU A 48 34.64 -27.75 19.75
N PRO A 49 34.80 -26.47 20.11
CA PRO A 49 36.06 -25.92 20.58
C PRO A 49 36.52 -26.53 21.92
N PRO A 50 37.84 -26.55 22.21
CA PRO A 50 38.39 -27.20 23.40
C PRO A 50 37.96 -26.50 24.69
N GLY A 51 37.54 -27.31 25.68
CA GLY A 51 37.17 -26.85 27.03
C GLY A 51 35.80 -27.34 27.53
N HIS A 52 34.98 -27.97 26.69
CA HIS A 52 33.67 -28.49 27.10
C HIS A 52 33.81 -29.80 27.92
N PRO A 53 33.12 -29.94 29.07
CA PRO A 53 33.09 -31.21 29.82
C PRO A 53 32.33 -32.31 29.04
N PRO A 54 32.65 -33.60 29.25
CA PRO A 54 32.01 -34.70 28.53
C PRO A 54 30.55 -34.89 28.96
N LEU A 55 29.65 -35.06 27.99
CA LEU A 55 28.26 -35.43 28.22
C LEU A 55 28.13 -36.96 28.29
N VAL A 56 27.45 -37.45 29.32
CA VAL A 56 27.25 -38.90 29.56
C VAL A 56 26.09 -39.40 28.68
N PRO A 57 26.27 -40.43 27.84
CA PRO A 57 25.17 -40.92 27.00
C PRO A 57 24.19 -41.78 27.79
N GLY A 58 22.91 -41.38 27.86
CA GLY A 58 21.84 -42.28 28.25
C GLY A 58 20.66 -41.69 29.02
N THR A 59 19.67 -41.16 28.31
CA THR A 59 18.24 -41.32 28.62
C THR A 59 17.40 -41.02 27.37
N GLN A 60 16.35 -41.81 27.14
CA GLN A 60 15.36 -41.56 26.09
C GLN A 60 14.07 -40.97 26.68
N SER A 61 13.25 -40.43 25.78
CA SER A 61 11.93 -39.83 25.94
C SER A 61 11.03 -40.36 27.06
N ALA A 62 10.25 -39.45 27.65
CA ALA A 62 8.99 -39.76 28.33
C ALA A 62 7.90 -38.77 27.86
N ASP A 63 6.72 -39.27 27.50
CA ASP A 63 5.58 -38.46 27.07
C ASP A 63 4.85 -37.79 28.25
N PRO A 64 4.14 -36.66 28.03
CA PRO A 64 3.47 -35.92 29.09
C PRO A 64 2.11 -36.54 29.45
N GLY A 65 2.03 -37.26 30.57
CA GLY A 65 0.79 -37.87 31.06
C GLY A 65 0.62 -37.88 32.58
N GLY A 66 -0.26 -37.02 33.08
CA GLY A 66 -0.93 -37.22 34.39
C GLY A 66 -0.30 -36.57 35.65
N GLY A 67 -0.92 -35.47 36.09
CA GLY A 67 -1.37 -35.29 37.49
C GLY A 67 -0.40 -35.37 38.67
N GLY A 68 -0.09 -34.21 39.26
CA GLY A 68 -0.13 -33.99 40.71
C GLY A 68 0.93 -34.67 41.59
N GLY A 69 2.08 -34.02 41.78
CA GLY A 69 3.04 -34.30 42.86
C GLY A 69 3.40 -33.03 43.62
N ALA A 70 3.42 -33.07 44.95
CA ALA A 70 3.80 -31.94 45.80
C ALA A 70 5.33 -31.85 45.96
N LEU A 71 5.86 -30.62 46.09
CA LEU A 71 7.28 -30.39 46.34
C LEU A 71 7.65 -30.57 47.82
N PRO A 72 8.89 -30.99 48.15
CA PRO A 72 9.34 -31.21 49.52
C PRO A 72 9.49 -29.90 50.33
N PRO A 73 9.58 -29.98 51.68
CA PRO A 73 9.52 -28.80 52.55
C PRO A 73 10.75 -27.87 52.40
N GLY A 74 10.51 -26.56 52.30
CA GLY A 74 11.57 -25.55 52.38
C GLY A 74 11.32 -24.23 51.63
N HIS A 75 10.40 -24.21 50.66
CA HIS A 75 10.13 -23.01 49.85
C HIS A 75 9.05 -22.09 50.47
N PRO A 76 9.23 -20.75 50.40
CA PRO A 76 8.19 -19.79 50.79
C PRO A 76 7.03 -19.80 49.78
N ALA A 77 5.82 -19.57 50.26
CA ALA A 77 4.61 -19.59 49.42
C ALA A 77 4.55 -18.40 48.45
N ILE A 78 4.40 -18.69 47.16
CA ILE A 78 4.10 -17.68 46.13
C ILE A 78 2.57 -17.55 46.04
N PRO A 79 1.99 -16.34 46.10
CA PRO A 79 0.55 -16.17 45.93
C PRO A 79 0.11 -16.57 44.52
N SER A 80 -0.91 -17.42 44.43
CA SER A 80 -1.39 -17.99 43.16
C SER A 80 -1.91 -16.91 42.19
N ALA A 81 -1.27 -16.80 41.03
CA ALA A 81 -1.79 -16.02 39.92
C ALA A 81 -3.02 -16.71 39.29
N PRO A 82 -4.00 -15.96 38.75
CA PRO A 82 -5.05 -16.52 37.90
C PRO A 82 -4.48 -17.07 36.58
N GLY A 83 -5.29 -17.85 35.87
CA GLY A 83 -4.90 -18.65 34.71
C GLY A 83 -4.37 -17.89 33.48
N PRO A 84 -3.95 -18.61 32.43
CA PRO A 84 -3.05 -18.11 31.41
C PRO A 84 -3.66 -17.00 30.53
N SER A 85 -3.22 -15.77 30.76
CA SER A 85 -3.31 -14.70 29.77
C SER A 85 -2.08 -14.73 28.85
N ALA A 86 -2.27 -14.41 27.57
CA ALA A 86 -1.24 -14.61 26.55
C ALA A 86 -0.04 -13.66 26.70
N ALA A 87 1.14 -14.12 26.30
CA ALA A 87 2.38 -13.35 26.39
C ALA A 87 2.37 -12.13 25.45
N THR A 88 2.54 -10.94 26.03
CA THR A 88 2.70 -9.68 25.29
C THR A 88 4.04 -9.66 24.53
N PRO A 89 4.08 -9.22 23.25
CA PRO A 89 5.35 -8.96 22.56
C PRO A 89 6.13 -7.84 23.26
N ALA A 90 7.45 -8.00 23.38
CA ALA A 90 8.33 -6.95 23.88
C ALA A 90 8.30 -5.73 22.93
N GLY A 91 7.91 -4.56 23.45
CA GLY A 91 7.73 -3.34 22.67
C GLY A 91 6.64 -2.41 23.21
N ALA A 92 5.69 -2.92 23.99
CA ALA A 92 4.81 -2.08 24.81
C ALA A 92 5.61 -1.44 25.95
N GLY A 93 5.47 -0.12 26.13
CA GLY A 93 5.99 0.61 27.29
C GLY A 93 5.33 0.14 28.59
N ASN A 94 5.95 0.48 29.72
CA ASN A 94 5.51 -0.05 31.01
C ASN A 94 4.16 0.60 31.41
N PRO A 95 3.07 -0.14 31.67
CA PRO A 95 1.74 0.46 31.94
C PRO A 95 1.65 1.21 33.28
N ALA A 96 2.78 1.40 33.97
CA ALA A 96 2.94 2.23 35.16
C ALA A 96 3.55 3.63 34.86
N GLU A 97 3.98 3.91 33.63
CA GLU A 97 4.40 5.25 33.22
C GLU A 97 3.15 6.13 33.01
N GLY A 98 2.90 7.03 33.97
CA GLY A 98 1.74 7.92 33.96
C GLY A 98 1.72 8.84 32.73
N LEU A 99 0.52 9.12 32.22
CA LEU A 99 0.30 9.97 31.05
C LEU A 99 0.94 11.37 31.26
N PRO A 100 1.48 12.01 30.20
CA PRO A 100 2.17 13.30 30.31
C PRO A 100 1.32 14.38 31.01
N ALA A 101 1.98 15.26 31.75
CA ALA A 101 1.32 16.36 32.46
C ALA A 101 0.45 17.20 31.51
N GLY A 102 -0.86 17.29 31.81
CA GLY A 102 -1.85 17.96 30.98
C GLY A 102 -2.61 17.06 29.99
N HIS A 103 -2.34 15.75 29.95
CA HIS A 103 -3.20 14.81 29.21
C HIS A 103 -4.61 14.79 29.82
N PRO A 104 -5.70 14.87 29.03
CA PRO A 104 -7.06 14.78 29.55
C PRO A 104 -7.30 13.42 30.23
N SER A 105 -8.00 13.43 31.36
CA SER A 105 -8.29 12.23 32.14
C SER A 105 -9.20 11.28 31.36
N VAL A 106 -8.67 10.15 30.91
CA VAL A 106 -9.45 9.07 30.30
C VAL A 106 -10.21 8.34 31.41
N ALA A 107 -11.53 8.22 31.28
CA ALA A 107 -12.34 7.48 32.24
C ALA A 107 -11.96 5.99 32.26
N PRO A 108 -11.75 5.35 33.43
CA PRO A 108 -11.48 3.92 33.50
C PRO A 108 -12.56 3.09 32.79
N GLY A 109 -12.15 2.22 31.86
CA GLY A 109 -13.06 1.41 31.05
C GLY A 109 -13.56 2.07 29.76
N ALA A 110 -13.21 3.33 29.45
CA ALA A 110 -13.48 3.91 28.15
C ALA A 110 -12.60 3.25 27.06
N ALA A 111 -13.22 2.75 25.98
CA ALA A 111 -12.49 2.22 24.84
C ALA A 111 -11.65 3.32 24.15
N ALA A 112 -10.47 2.96 23.64
CA ALA A 112 -9.66 3.88 22.85
C ALA A 112 -10.42 4.30 21.59
N PRO A 113 -10.49 5.61 21.26
CA PRO A 113 -11.24 6.09 20.10
C PRO A 113 -10.64 5.58 18.80
N THR A 114 -11.49 5.17 17.87
CA THR A 114 -11.09 4.73 16.53
C THR A 114 -10.44 5.86 15.73
N SER A 115 -9.66 5.51 14.71
CA SER A 115 -9.05 6.48 13.79
C SER A 115 -10.07 7.40 13.12
N ASP A 116 -11.30 6.94 12.88
CA ASP A 116 -12.40 7.74 12.34
C ASP A 116 -12.97 8.74 13.35
N GLU A 117 -13.11 8.34 14.62
CA GLU A 117 -13.54 9.26 15.69
C GLU A 117 -12.49 10.31 15.99
N LEU A 118 -11.20 9.94 15.92
CA LEU A 118 -10.08 10.87 16.02
C LEU A 118 -10.08 11.88 14.86
N LEU A 119 -10.20 11.39 13.61
CA LEU A 119 -10.30 12.25 12.43
C LEU A 119 -11.51 13.19 12.51
N LYS A 120 -12.70 12.69 12.88
CA LYS A 120 -13.91 13.51 13.03
C LYS A 120 -13.76 14.60 14.10
N LYS A 121 -13.07 14.31 15.21
CA LYS A 121 -12.74 15.32 16.24
C LYS A 121 -11.72 16.34 15.74
N MET A 122 -10.72 15.89 14.98
CA MET A 122 -9.69 16.76 14.39
C MET A 122 -10.24 17.71 13.32
N ASP A 123 -11.07 17.21 12.39
CA ASP A 123 -11.72 18.03 11.37
C ASP A 123 -12.71 19.05 11.99
N ALA A 124 -13.30 18.70 13.13
CA ALA A 124 -14.16 19.59 13.92
C ALA A 124 -13.38 20.54 14.86
N THR A 125 -12.04 20.49 14.90
CA THR A 125 -11.22 21.36 15.75
C THR A 125 -10.86 22.66 15.01
N PRO A 126 -11.33 23.84 15.46
CA PRO A 126 -10.94 25.12 14.87
C PRO A 126 -9.43 25.33 14.94
N ASP A 127 -8.89 26.03 13.95
CA ASP A 127 -7.46 26.40 13.86
C ASP A 127 -6.46 25.23 13.89
N LEU A 128 -6.89 23.96 13.74
CA LEU A 128 -5.98 22.83 13.79
C LEU A 128 -4.85 22.93 12.75
N LYS A 129 -5.15 23.47 11.55
CA LYS A 129 -4.16 23.71 10.48
C LYS A 129 -3.22 24.89 10.76
N THR A 130 -3.65 25.91 11.49
CA THR A 130 -2.95 27.20 11.68
C THR A 130 -2.18 27.28 12.99
N ARG A 131 -2.67 26.63 14.06
CA ARG A 131 -2.08 26.67 15.40
C ARG A 131 -0.68 26.02 15.43
N PRO A 132 0.33 26.66 16.05
CA PRO A 132 1.63 26.03 16.32
C PRO A 132 1.50 24.69 17.06
N LYS A 133 2.41 23.76 16.79
CA LYS A 133 2.39 22.39 17.34
C LYS A 133 3.80 21.77 17.30
N PRO A 134 4.17 20.89 18.24
CA PRO A 134 5.43 20.12 18.19
C PRO A 134 5.54 19.25 16.93
N TYR A 135 6.76 18.83 16.62
CA TYR A 135 7.05 17.96 15.48
C TYR A 135 6.18 16.70 15.48
N GLU A 136 6.11 16.01 16.62
CA GLU A 136 5.43 14.71 16.79
C GLU A 136 3.93 14.84 16.50
N VAL A 137 3.33 15.93 16.96
CA VAL A 137 1.89 16.22 16.75
C VAL A 137 1.62 16.51 15.28
N ALA A 138 2.46 17.30 14.62
CA ALA A 138 2.34 17.56 13.18
C ALA A 138 2.52 16.27 12.34
N ALA A 139 3.56 15.48 12.63
CA ALA A 139 3.87 14.25 11.92
C ALA A 139 2.83 13.15 12.15
N ALA A 140 2.30 13.00 13.37
CA ALA A 140 1.24 12.03 13.68
C ALA A 140 -0.07 12.37 12.95
N ILE A 141 -0.46 13.65 12.96
CA ILE A 141 -1.64 14.14 12.21
C ILE A 141 -1.43 13.92 10.70
N GLY A 142 -0.24 14.22 10.16
CA GLY A 142 0.11 13.96 8.78
C GLY A 142 -0.01 12.47 8.41
N LYS A 143 0.56 11.58 9.23
CA LYS A 143 0.47 10.11 9.07
C LYS A 143 -0.99 9.62 9.12
N LEU A 144 -1.84 10.19 9.98
CA LEU A 144 -3.26 9.83 10.09
C LEU A 144 -4.07 10.24 8.84
N TYR A 145 -3.91 11.47 8.34
CA TYR A 145 -4.55 11.91 7.10
C TYR A 145 -4.02 11.16 5.86
N TYR A 146 -2.72 10.86 5.81
CA TYR A 146 -2.10 10.06 4.77
C TYR A 146 -2.70 8.65 4.71
N GLY A 147 -2.87 8.00 5.87
CA GLY A 147 -3.49 6.67 5.98
C GLY A 147 -4.93 6.60 5.47
N ARG A 148 -5.65 7.73 5.36
CA ARG A 148 -6.99 7.83 4.77
C ARG A 148 -7.03 8.53 3.41
N ALA A 149 -5.90 8.54 2.69
CA ALA A 149 -5.75 9.12 1.35
C ALA A 149 -6.09 10.62 1.22
N ARG A 150 -6.07 11.36 2.33
CA ARG A 150 -6.29 12.81 2.36
C ARG A 150 -4.97 13.54 2.13
N TRP A 151 -4.41 13.36 0.94
CA TRP A 151 -3.05 13.79 0.59
C TRP A 151 -2.82 15.30 0.79
N ALA A 152 -3.81 16.13 0.51
CA ALA A 152 -3.73 17.58 0.72
C ALA A 152 -3.60 17.96 2.21
N ASP A 153 -4.40 17.34 3.08
CA ASP A 153 -4.29 17.54 4.53
C ASP A 153 -2.96 16.97 5.06
N ALA A 154 -2.60 15.75 4.63
CA ALA A 154 -1.34 15.11 5.00
C ALA A 154 -0.13 15.99 4.66
N ARG A 155 -0.09 16.55 3.43
CA ARG A 155 0.90 17.54 3.00
C ARG A 155 0.93 18.74 3.93
N ASP A 156 -0.22 19.37 4.23
CA ASP A 156 -0.28 20.57 5.07
C ASP A 156 0.35 20.35 6.45
N PHE A 157 0.15 19.17 7.04
CA PHE A 157 0.70 18.82 8.36
C PHE A 157 2.14 18.30 8.30
N PHE A 158 2.55 17.57 7.26
CA PHE A 158 3.97 17.22 7.07
C PHE A 158 4.83 18.44 6.75
N THR A 159 4.34 19.43 6.00
CA THR A 159 5.04 20.72 5.79
C THR A 159 5.23 21.48 7.10
N GLN A 160 4.29 21.36 8.06
CA GLN A 160 4.47 21.91 9.41
C GLN A 160 5.53 21.13 10.21
N ALA A 161 5.53 19.80 10.12
CA ALA A 161 6.53 18.95 10.77
C ALA A 161 7.95 19.25 10.26
N GLU A 162 8.14 19.33 8.94
CA GLU A 162 9.38 19.75 8.27
C GLU A 162 9.85 21.13 8.74
N LYS A 163 8.93 22.11 8.86
CA LYS A 163 9.26 23.46 9.34
C LYS A 163 9.75 23.47 10.79
N THR A 164 9.19 22.64 11.66
CA THR A 164 9.67 22.47 13.04
C THR A 164 11.02 21.74 13.08
N ALA A 165 11.27 20.79 12.17
CA ALA A 165 12.51 20.02 12.11
C ALA A 165 13.70 20.72 11.40
N GLU A 166 13.48 21.78 10.62
CA GLU A 166 14.56 22.46 9.88
C GLU A 166 15.76 22.89 10.75
N PRO A 167 15.61 23.40 11.99
CA PRO A 167 16.76 23.78 12.82
C PRO A 167 17.69 22.61 13.17
N VAL A 168 17.16 21.39 13.38
CA VAL A 168 17.99 20.20 13.63
C VAL A 168 18.56 19.62 12.33
N ARG A 169 17.84 19.76 11.22
CA ARG A 169 18.33 19.44 9.87
C ARG A 169 19.53 20.31 9.47
N ALA A 170 19.42 21.62 9.64
CA ALA A 170 20.49 22.58 9.41
C ALA A 170 21.70 22.31 10.31
N LEU A 171 21.47 22.00 11.60
CA LEU A 171 22.52 21.63 12.55
C LEU A 171 23.26 20.36 12.11
N PHE A 172 22.56 19.29 11.73
CA PHE A 172 23.19 18.07 11.22
C PHE A 172 24.08 18.37 10.00
N LEU A 173 23.54 19.08 8.99
CA LEU A 173 24.27 19.41 7.76
C LEU A 173 25.45 20.37 8.00
N GLN A 174 25.44 21.16 9.07
CA GLN A 174 26.58 21.95 9.51
C GLN A 174 27.64 21.06 10.18
N GLN A 175 27.26 20.32 11.23
CA GLN A 175 28.19 19.55 12.05
C GLN A 175 28.82 18.39 11.27
N ARG A 176 28.06 17.74 10.38
CA ARG A 176 28.56 16.62 9.55
C ARG A 176 29.73 17.00 8.65
N LYS A 177 29.83 18.27 8.21
CA LYS A 177 30.98 18.79 7.43
C LYS A 177 32.28 18.78 8.23
N GLY A 178 32.21 18.85 9.56
CA GLY A 178 33.36 18.79 10.46
C GLY A 178 33.82 17.36 10.81
N VAL A 179 33.15 16.32 10.31
CA VAL A 179 33.39 14.93 10.71
C VAL A 179 33.76 14.07 9.50
N LYS A 180 34.99 13.54 9.49
CA LYS A 180 35.45 12.55 8.50
C LYS A 180 35.08 11.15 8.96
N GLY A 181 34.68 10.29 8.02
CA GLY A 181 34.33 8.89 8.30
C GLY A 181 32.92 8.72 8.88
N GLU A 182 32.73 7.67 9.67
CA GLU A 182 31.47 7.35 10.33
C GLU A 182 31.15 8.31 11.50
N LEU A 183 29.92 8.24 12.03
CA LEU A 183 29.52 9.01 13.22
C LEU A 183 29.66 8.12 14.48
N PRO A 184 29.99 8.69 15.65
CA PRO A 184 29.92 7.95 16.90
C PRO A 184 28.47 7.56 17.21
N ASP A 185 28.28 6.50 17.98
CA ASP A 185 26.96 6.04 18.39
C ASP A 185 26.22 7.12 19.22
N ALA A 186 24.99 7.44 18.84
CA ALA A 186 24.22 8.53 19.45
C ALA A 186 23.87 8.26 20.93
N SER A 187 23.74 7.00 21.36
CA SER A 187 23.51 6.67 22.77
C SER A 187 24.73 6.99 23.64
N THR A 188 25.96 6.83 23.11
CA THR A 188 27.20 7.21 23.82
C THR A 188 27.33 8.73 23.99
N ALA A 189 26.74 9.53 23.10
CA ALA A 189 26.61 10.97 23.24
C ALA A 189 25.49 11.43 24.20
N GLY A 190 24.72 10.48 24.75
CA GLY A 190 23.56 10.75 25.63
C GLY A 190 22.27 11.06 24.87
N CYS A 191 22.16 10.66 23.59
CA CYS A 191 21.09 11.06 22.68
C CYS A 191 20.20 9.87 22.27
N ARG A 192 19.60 9.21 23.28
CA ARG A 192 18.66 8.11 23.07
C ARG A 192 17.26 8.64 22.72
N ILE A 193 16.79 8.38 21.50
CA ILE A 193 15.38 8.54 21.10
C ILE A 193 14.59 7.30 21.57
N ALA A 194 14.52 7.11 22.89
CA ALA A 194 13.82 5.99 23.51
C ALA A 194 13.17 6.46 24.81
N GLY A 195 11.84 6.34 24.90
CA GLY A 195 11.05 6.92 25.98
C GLY A 195 10.54 8.34 25.64
N ASP A 196 10.46 9.19 26.65
CA ASP A 196 9.77 10.50 26.67
C ASP A 196 10.46 11.64 25.87
N MET A 197 11.44 11.32 25.03
CA MET A 197 12.29 12.30 24.36
C MET A 197 11.89 12.51 22.89
N GLY A 198 11.09 13.55 22.65
CA GLY A 198 10.80 14.05 21.30
C GLY A 198 12.02 14.61 20.57
N VAL A 199 11.85 14.87 19.27
CA VAL A 199 12.86 15.42 18.35
C VAL A 199 13.45 16.73 18.90
N ASP A 200 12.65 17.55 19.56
CA ASP A 200 13.07 18.82 20.16
C ASP A 200 14.13 18.64 21.26
N ARG A 201 13.98 17.68 22.20
CA ARG A 201 15.00 17.42 23.25
C ARG A 201 16.31 16.92 22.64
N ALA A 202 16.23 16.04 21.65
CA ALA A 202 17.41 15.52 20.97
C ALA A 202 18.13 16.61 20.15
N ALA A 203 17.37 17.52 19.55
CA ALA A 203 17.89 18.73 18.92
C ALA A 203 18.55 19.69 19.93
N GLU A 204 17.99 19.86 21.13
CA GLU A 204 18.63 20.63 22.21
C GLU A 204 19.97 20.01 22.62
N ARG A 205 20.01 18.70 22.89
CA ARG A 205 21.25 18.01 23.24
C ARG A 205 22.30 18.10 22.12
N ALA A 206 21.89 18.01 20.85
CA ALA A 206 22.75 18.24 19.71
C ALA A 206 23.30 19.68 19.66
N ARG A 207 22.44 20.69 19.93
CA ARG A 207 22.87 22.11 20.05
C ARG A 207 23.90 22.30 21.18
N THR A 208 23.71 21.65 22.33
CA THR A 208 24.66 21.69 23.45
C THR A 208 26.03 21.12 23.05
N LEU A 209 26.06 19.97 22.37
CA LEU A 209 27.31 19.34 21.93
C LEU A 209 28.02 20.14 20.84
N ALA A 210 27.27 20.80 19.95
CA ALA A 210 27.83 21.73 18.97
C ALA A 210 28.49 22.95 19.65
N ALA A 211 27.84 23.53 20.67
CA ALA A 211 28.41 24.62 21.48
C ALA A 211 29.68 24.18 22.25
N GLN A 212 29.74 22.92 22.68
CA GLN A 212 30.93 22.29 23.28
C GLN A 212 32.04 21.94 22.26
N LYS A 213 31.88 22.34 20.98
CA LYS A 213 32.82 22.05 19.88
C LYS A 213 33.03 20.55 19.62
N GLN A 214 31.99 19.73 19.82
CA GLN A 214 32.01 18.28 19.61
C GLN A 214 31.19 17.89 18.35
N PRO A 215 31.70 18.11 17.12
CA PRO A 215 30.92 17.95 15.90
C PRO A 215 30.49 16.50 15.63
N GLY A 216 31.30 15.51 16.02
CA GLY A 216 30.95 14.07 15.94
C GLY A 216 29.70 13.73 16.76
N PRO A 217 29.75 13.87 18.09
CA PRO A 217 28.59 13.72 18.96
C PRO A 217 27.39 14.59 18.55
N ALA A 218 27.60 15.86 18.22
CA ALA A 218 26.52 16.75 17.80
C ALA A 218 25.82 16.27 16.52
N ALA A 219 26.56 15.83 15.51
CA ALA A 219 26.01 15.26 14.28
C ALA A 219 25.30 13.92 14.53
N ALA A 220 25.83 13.06 15.41
CA ALA A 220 25.17 11.81 15.80
C ALA A 220 23.81 12.05 16.48
N CYS A 221 23.75 12.99 17.42
CA CYS A 221 22.52 13.39 18.10
C CYS A 221 21.50 14.03 17.16
N ALA A 222 21.95 14.89 16.25
CA ALA A 222 21.08 15.49 15.25
C ALA A 222 20.57 14.44 14.24
N LEU A 223 21.38 13.45 13.85
CA LEU A 223 20.95 12.35 12.99
C LEU A 223 19.89 11.46 13.68
N ALA A 224 20.08 11.14 14.95
CA ALA A 224 19.09 10.40 15.74
C ALA A 224 17.75 11.15 15.82
N ALA A 225 17.78 12.45 16.09
CA ALA A 225 16.60 13.33 16.06
C ALA A 225 15.92 13.37 14.67
N LEU A 226 16.70 13.27 13.59
CA LEU A 226 16.20 13.26 12.20
C LEU A 226 15.64 11.91 11.75
N GLY A 227 15.79 10.83 12.50
CA GLY A 227 15.25 9.50 12.15
C GLY A 227 13.74 9.55 11.87
N PRO A 228 12.90 9.94 12.86
CA PRO A 228 11.46 10.10 12.65
C PRO A 228 11.10 11.18 11.62
N VAL A 229 11.97 12.18 11.42
CA VAL A 229 11.76 13.28 10.46
C VAL A 229 11.81 12.74 9.04
N VAL A 230 12.85 11.95 8.71
CA VAL A 230 13.04 11.34 7.38
C VAL A 230 11.81 10.55 6.92
N ASP A 231 11.19 9.75 7.79
CA ASP A 231 9.91 9.08 7.49
C ASP A 231 8.83 10.07 7.02
N SER A 232 8.69 11.19 7.73
CA SER A 232 7.68 12.21 7.45
C SER A 232 8.00 12.99 6.18
N THR A 233 9.27 13.28 5.90
CA THR A 233 9.72 13.91 4.65
C THR A 233 9.47 12.99 3.45
N ALA A 234 9.70 11.68 3.59
CA ALA A 234 9.40 10.71 2.54
C ALA A 234 7.88 10.59 2.28
N LEU A 235 7.05 10.61 3.33
CA LEU A 235 5.60 10.65 3.21
C LEU A 235 5.07 11.98 2.62
N LEU A 236 5.74 13.11 2.89
CA LEU A 236 5.49 14.38 2.21
C LEU A 236 5.80 14.28 0.70
N GLY A 237 6.94 13.67 0.34
CA GLY A 237 7.30 13.41 -1.06
C GLY A 237 6.25 12.57 -1.79
N ASN A 238 5.78 11.49 -1.16
CA ASN A 238 4.69 10.66 -1.68
C ASN A 238 3.39 11.47 -1.83
N ALA A 239 3.00 12.25 -0.81
CA ALA A 239 1.78 13.05 -0.83
C ALA A 239 1.81 14.14 -1.92
N LEU A 240 2.95 14.79 -2.14
CA LEU A 240 3.15 15.78 -3.19
C LEU A 240 3.09 15.14 -4.59
N ALA A 241 3.71 13.97 -4.77
CA ALA A 241 3.62 13.22 -6.03
C ALA A 241 2.17 12.80 -6.36
N LEU A 242 1.43 12.31 -5.36
CA LEU A 242 0.01 11.93 -5.48
C LEU A 242 -0.93 13.14 -5.72
N LEU A 243 -0.47 14.36 -5.45
CA LEU A 243 -1.15 15.62 -5.77
C LEU A 243 -0.69 16.23 -7.11
N GLY A 244 0.27 15.61 -7.81
CA GLY A 244 0.85 16.13 -9.05
C GLY A 244 1.91 17.22 -8.87
N ASP A 245 2.27 17.59 -7.64
CA ASP A 245 3.41 18.49 -7.37
C ASP A 245 4.73 17.69 -7.42
N LEU A 246 5.11 17.31 -8.63
CA LEU A 246 6.33 16.56 -8.90
C LEU A 246 7.60 17.35 -8.49
N LYS A 247 7.54 18.68 -8.49
CA LYS A 247 8.68 19.53 -8.08
C LYS A 247 8.86 19.53 -6.56
N GLY A 248 7.77 19.71 -5.82
CA GLY A 248 7.77 19.56 -4.36
C GLY A 248 8.14 18.15 -3.92
N ALA A 249 7.68 17.12 -4.65
CA ALA A 249 8.02 15.73 -4.39
C ALA A 249 9.53 15.46 -4.51
N LEU A 250 10.17 15.89 -5.61
CA LEU A 250 11.63 15.77 -5.76
C LEU A 250 12.36 16.49 -4.62
N ALA A 251 11.99 17.74 -4.30
CA ALA A 251 12.61 18.49 -3.22
C ALA A 251 12.48 17.79 -1.85
N ALA A 252 11.38 17.08 -1.58
CA ALA A 252 11.20 16.29 -0.37
C ALA A 252 12.10 15.04 -0.36
N TYR A 253 12.18 14.28 -1.46
CA TYR A 253 13.10 13.13 -1.53
C TYR A 253 14.57 13.54 -1.52
N GLU A 254 14.96 14.62 -2.21
CA GLU A 254 16.30 15.22 -2.11
C GLU A 254 16.64 15.57 -0.66
N ARG A 255 15.68 16.10 0.11
CA ARG A 255 15.88 16.42 1.53
C ARG A 255 16.13 15.18 2.39
N VAL A 256 15.51 14.04 2.08
CA VAL A 256 15.80 12.72 2.69
C VAL A 256 17.19 12.24 2.29
N LEU A 257 17.49 12.20 0.99
CA LEU A 257 18.74 11.65 0.45
C LEU A 257 19.98 12.44 0.90
N GLN A 258 19.85 13.71 1.25
CA GLN A 258 20.90 14.51 1.91
C GLN A 258 21.23 14.06 3.35
N ILE A 259 20.33 13.32 4.02
CA ILE A 259 20.51 12.77 5.37
C ILE A 259 20.84 11.27 5.29
N GLN A 260 20.12 10.53 4.45
CA GLN A 260 20.26 9.09 4.23
C GLN A 260 20.43 8.79 2.72
N PRO A 261 21.66 8.88 2.16
CA PRO A 261 21.91 8.72 0.72
C PRO A 261 21.61 7.34 0.12
N ARG A 262 21.21 6.37 0.95
CA ARG A 262 20.79 5.03 0.55
C ARG A 262 19.38 4.66 1.02
N ASP A 263 18.56 5.62 1.46
CA ASP A 263 17.17 5.31 1.80
C ASP A 263 16.41 4.75 0.59
N ALA A 264 15.92 3.52 0.71
CA ALA A 264 15.34 2.81 -0.42
C ALA A 264 14.02 3.44 -0.89
N ALA A 265 13.23 4.03 0.02
CA ALA A 265 11.95 4.64 -0.31
C ALA A 265 12.14 5.95 -1.09
N ALA A 266 13.01 6.84 -0.62
CA ALA A 266 13.35 8.09 -1.30
C ALA A 266 14.12 7.87 -2.60
N LEU A 267 15.01 6.87 -2.69
CA LEU A 267 15.64 6.50 -3.97
C LEU A 267 14.61 6.02 -5.01
N TYR A 268 13.59 5.26 -4.58
CA TYR A 268 12.49 4.85 -5.46
C TYR A 268 11.63 6.05 -5.88
N GLY A 269 11.19 6.86 -4.92
CA GLY A 269 10.34 8.03 -5.16
C GLY A 269 11.01 9.09 -6.03
N HIS A 270 12.27 9.42 -5.76
CA HIS A 270 13.05 10.40 -6.52
C HIS A 270 13.28 9.93 -7.95
N GLY A 271 13.74 8.68 -8.14
CA GLY A 271 13.97 8.12 -9.48
C GLY A 271 12.68 8.01 -10.30
N ALA A 272 11.57 7.62 -9.68
CA ALA A 272 10.29 7.52 -10.35
C ALA A 272 9.70 8.89 -10.73
N VAL A 273 9.65 9.85 -9.81
CA VAL A 273 9.19 11.22 -10.12
C VAL A 273 10.13 11.92 -11.11
N THR A 274 11.43 11.59 -11.11
CA THR A 274 12.38 12.08 -12.12
C THR A 274 12.06 11.53 -13.51
N PHE A 275 11.64 10.27 -13.63
CA PHE A 275 11.17 9.72 -14.92
C PHE A 275 9.91 10.45 -15.42
N ASP A 276 8.95 10.69 -14.54
CA ASP A 276 7.68 11.33 -14.91
C ASP A 276 7.86 12.83 -15.27
N LEU A 277 8.70 13.57 -14.53
CA LEU A 277 8.92 15.00 -14.74
C LEU A 277 9.99 15.33 -15.80
N LYS A 278 10.97 14.44 -16.03
CA LYS A 278 12.14 14.68 -16.89
C LYS A 278 12.36 13.57 -17.92
N GLY A 279 11.29 12.99 -18.46
CA GLY A 279 11.30 11.83 -19.37
C GLY A 279 12.16 11.94 -20.65
N ASP A 280 12.55 13.14 -21.08
CA ASP A 280 13.47 13.35 -22.22
C ASP A 280 14.88 13.83 -21.84
N ASP A 281 15.17 14.08 -20.55
CA ASP A 281 16.51 14.42 -20.05
C ASP A 281 17.33 13.13 -19.84
N LEU A 282 18.18 12.81 -20.82
CA LEU A 282 19.01 11.61 -20.81
C LEU A 282 20.06 11.57 -19.68
N GLN A 283 20.34 12.66 -18.97
CA GLN A 283 21.20 12.63 -17.78
C GLN A 283 20.38 12.38 -16.52
N ALA A 284 19.24 13.06 -16.36
CA ALA A 284 18.30 12.79 -15.28
C ALA A 284 17.79 11.33 -15.31
N LEU A 285 17.49 10.79 -16.49
CA LEU A 285 17.12 9.38 -16.65
C LEU A 285 18.23 8.41 -16.21
N LYS A 286 19.50 8.71 -16.49
CA LYS A 286 20.62 7.86 -16.04
C LYS A 286 20.78 7.87 -14.52
N ALA A 287 20.59 9.04 -13.89
CA ALA A 287 20.58 9.16 -12.43
C ALA A 287 19.41 8.35 -11.83
N ALA A 288 18.18 8.61 -12.30
CA ALA A 288 16.97 7.90 -11.86
C ALA A 288 17.08 6.37 -12.00
N ARG A 289 17.61 5.88 -13.13
CA ARG A 289 17.84 4.43 -13.34
C ARG A 289 18.77 3.86 -12.27
N LYS A 290 19.87 4.55 -11.97
CA LYS A 290 20.84 4.14 -10.95
C LYS A 290 20.23 4.17 -9.54
N GLU A 291 19.46 5.20 -9.21
CA GLU A 291 18.77 5.31 -7.92
C GLU A 291 17.77 4.17 -7.71
N LEU A 292 16.99 3.83 -8.73
CA LEU A 292 16.06 2.70 -8.72
C LEU A 292 16.78 1.34 -8.60
N GLN A 293 17.95 1.19 -9.24
CA GLN A 293 18.80 0.01 -9.05
C GLN A 293 19.30 -0.07 -7.60
N THR A 294 19.87 1.01 -7.05
CA THR A 294 20.34 1.04 -5.66
C THR A 294 19.21 0.87 -4.63
N SER A 295 18.00 1.35 -4.91
CA SER A 295 16.81 1.05 -4.08
C SER A 295 16.54 -0.47 -4.03
N ALA A 296 16.58 -1.14 -5.18
CA ALA A 296 16.38 -2.58 -5.31
C ALA A 296 17.56 -3.45 -4.83
N GLU A 297 18.73 -2.85 -4.62
CA GLU A 297 19.91 -3.45 -3.98
C GLU A 297 19.87 -3.31 -2.45
N VAL A 298 19.42 -2.16 -1.92
CA VAL A 298 19.35 -1.88 -0.47
C VAL A 298 18.21 -2.64 0.21
N SER A 299 17.10 -2.88 -0.48
CA SER A 299 15.95 -3.60 0.08
C SER A 299 15.42 -4.67 -0.88
N PRO A 300 16.24 -5.70 -1.20
CA PRO A 300 15.99 -6.56 -2.35
C PRO A 300 14.74 -7.45 -2.24
N SER A 301 14.26 -7.68 -1.02
CA SER A 301 13.05 -8.43 -0.65
C SER A 301 11.82 -7.55 -0.39
N ALA A 302 11.96 -6.21 -0.40
CA ALA A 302 10.82 -5.33 -0.19
C ALA A 302 9.87 -5.37 -1.40
N PRO A 303 8.53 -5.23 -1.21
CA PRO A 303 7.57 -5.25 -2.32
C PRO A 303 7.88 -4.25 -3.44
N GLN A 304 8.43 -3.07 -3.11
CA GLN A 304 8.84 -2.07 -4.09
C GLN A 304 10.02 -2.49 -4.98
N ALA A 305 10.84 -3.46 -4.57
CA ALA A 305 12.08 -3.79 -5.28
C ALA A 305 11.83 -4.38 -6.68
N THR A 306 10.75 -5.12 -6.85
CA THR A 306 10.30 -5.61 -8.17
C THR A 306 9.86 -4.44 -9.05
N SER A 307 9.09 -3.50 -8.51
CA SER A 307 8.68 -2.27 -9.23
C SER A 307 9.88 -1.39 -9.59
N ALA A 308 10.86 -1.26 -8.68
CA ALA A 308 12.08 -0.50 -8.90
C ALA A 308 12.93 -1.09 -10.03
N ARG A 309 13.12 -2.43 -10.05
CA ARG A 309 13.80 -3.14 -11.15
C ARG A 309 13.07 -2.95 -12.48
N ALA A 310 11.74 -3.15 -12.51
CA ALA A 310 10.94 -2.99 -13.71
C ALA A 310 10.96 -1.55 -14.26
N LEU A 311 10.98 -0.55 -13.38
CA LEU A 311 11.09 0.85 -13.77
C LEU A 311 12.52 1.21 -14.25
N ALA A 312 13.56 0.68 -13.61
CA ALA A 312 14.94 0.84 -14.07
C ALA A 312 15.19 0.16 -15.45
N GLU A 313 14.58 -1.00 -15.70
CA GLU A 313 14.54 -1.63 -17.03
C GLU A 313 13.88 -0.73 -18.07
N ARG A 314 12.66 -0.26 -17.77
CA ARG A 314 11.90 0.65 -18.63
C ARG A 314 12.68 1.93 -18.95
N ILE A 315 13.29 2.57 -17.95
CA ILE A 315 14.12 3.77 -18.15
C ILE A 315 15.33 3.44 -19.04
N GLY A 316 15.91 2.24 -18.92
CA GLY A 316 16.93 1.75 -19.86
C GLY A 316 16.46 1.74 -21.31
N GLN A 317 15.25 1.24 -21.56
CA GLN A 317 14.62 1.25 -22.90
C GLN A 317 14.35 2.67 -23.40
N VAL A 318 13.87 3.57 -22.53
CA VAL A 318 13.64 4.99 -22.86
C VAL A 318 14.93 5.74 -23.20
N ILE A 319 16.01 5.48 -22.46
CA ILE A 319 17.35 6.01 -22.76
C ILE A 319 17.83 5.50 -24.12
N ALA A 320 17.64 4.21 -24.42
CA ALA A 320 18.05 3.61 -25.70
C ALA A 320 17.28 4.19 -26.91
N ALA A 321 15.98 4.48 -26.74
CA ALA A 321 15.19 5.21 -27.75
C ALA A 321 15.55 6.72 -27.83
N GLY A 322 16.34 7.24 -26.88
CA GLY A 322 16.80 8.62 -26.86
C GLY A 322 15.76 9.63 -26.37
N GLY A 323 14.91 9.23 -25.41
CA GLY A 323 13.92 10.06 -24.71
C GLY A 323 12.49 9.48 -24.74
N ALA A 324 11.67 9.77 -23.73
CA ALA A 324 10.28 9.31 -23.62
C ALA A 324 9.44 9.70 -24.84
N THR A 325 9.63 10.90 -25.37
CA THR A 325 8.96 11.41 -26.57
C THR A 325 9.32 10.63 -27.85
N LYS A 326 10.47 9.96 -27.89
CA LYS A 326 10.86 9.05 -28.99
C LYS A 326 10.38 7.63 -28.72
N PHE A 327 10.53 7.14 -27.48
CA PHE A 327 10.05 5.82 -27.06
C PHE A 327 8.54 5.65 -27.29
N ALA A 328 7.74 6.67 -26.96
CA ALA A 328 6.30 6.68 -27.24
C ALA A 328 6.01 6.55 -28.74
N ARG A 329 6.67 7.35 -29.60
CA ARG A 329 6.51 7.27 -31.05
C ARG A 329 6.98 5.94 -31.65
N GLN A 330 7.95 5.28 -31.03
CA GLN A 330 8.37 3.92 -31.42
C GLN A 330 7.32 2.87 -31.02
N GLN A 331 6.75 2.96 -29.81
CA GLN A 331 5.63 2.12 -29.35
C GLN A 331 4.39 2.27 -30.25
N GLU A 332 4.05 3.50 -30.65
CA GLU A 332 2.95 3.78 -31.57
C GLU A 332 3.14 3.12 -32.94
N LYS A 333 4.35 3.20 -33.51
CA LYS A 333 4.70 2.52 -34.77
C LYS A 333 4.62 1.00 -34.63
N VAL A 334 5.25 0.42 -33.62
CA VAL A 334 5.21 -1.04 -33.36
C VAL A 334 3.76 -1.51 -33.18
N ARG A 335 2.88 -0.70 -32.57
CA ARG A 335 1.45 -1.00 -32.42
C ARG A 335 0.64 -0.87 -33.72
N ALA A 336 1.09 -0.06 -34.68
CA ALA A 336 0.46 0.09 -36.00
C ALA A 336 1.00 -0.94 -37.02
N GLU A 337 2.25 -1.36 -36.87
CA GLU A 337 2.93 -2.36 -37.69
C GLU A 337 2.64 -3.80 -37.22
N ALA A 338 2.30 -3.98 -35.93
CA ALA A 338 1.75 -5.23 -35.43
C ALA A 338 0.42 -5.53 -36.13
N THR A 339 0.38 -6.63 -36.89
CA THR A 339 -0.87 -7.11 -37.48
C THR A 339 -1.92 -7.36 -36.39
N PRO A 340 -3.19 -6.95 -36.59
CA PRO A 340 -4.25 -7.38 -35.69
C PRO A 340 -4.30 -8.91 -35.75
N VAL A 341 -4.31 -9.56 -34.58
CA VAL A 341 -4.40 -11.02 -34.50
C VAL A 341 -5.81 -11.45 -34.88
N VAL A 342 -6.03 -11.57 -36.19
CA VAL A 342 -7.21 -12.20 -36.77
C VAL A 342 -7.10 -13.69 -36.47
N VAL A 343 -7.70 -14.12 -35.36
CA VAL A 343 -7.88 -15.54 -35.06
C VAL A 343 -8.79 -16.11 -36.13
N ALA A 344 -8.22 -16.89 -37.05
CA ALA A 344 -8.95 -17.47 -38.17
C ALA A 344 -10.01 -18.46 -37.64
N ALA A 345 -11.24 -18.33 -38.13
CA ALA A 345 -12.32 -19.24 -37.74
C ALA A 345 -12.06 -20.65 -38.31
N PRO A 346 -12.13 -21.72 -37.50
CA PRO A 346 -12.08 -23.09 -38.00
C PRO A 346 -13.38 -23.43 -38.76
N PRO A 347 -13.33 -24.35 -39.74
CA PRO A 347 -14.51 -24.79 -40.49
C PRO A 347 -15.48 -25.61 -39.64
N THR A 348 -16.67 -25.87 -40.19
CA THR A 348 -17.89 -26.21 -39.45
C THR A 348 -18.06 -27.67 -39.00
N ALA A 349 -18.69 -27.82 -37.82
CA ALA A 349 -19.75 -28.78 -37.47
C ALA A 349 -19.46 -29.99 -36.54
N ALA A 350 -20.42 -30.18 -35.63
CA ALA A 350 -20.82 -31.39 -34.88
C ALA A 350 -20.03 -31.83 -33.60
N PRO A 351 -20.69 -32.53 -32.62
CA PRO A 351 -20.26 -32.64 -31.21
C PRO A 351 -20.33 -34.10 -30.64
N PRO A 352 -20.45 -34.38 -29.30
CA PRO A 352 -19.71 -33.97 -28.09
C PRO A 352 -19.14 -35.21 -27.30
N MET A 353 -19.06 -35.15 -25.96
CA MET A 353 -18.76 -36.20 -24.94
C MET A 353 -17.25 -36.40 -24.63
N ALA A 354 -16.76 -36.66 -23.40
CA ALA A 354 -17.38 -36.82 -22.06
C ALA A 354 -16.47 -36.28 -20.90
N ALA A 355 -16.92 -36.38 -19.63
CA ALA A 355 -16.23 -35.91 -18.40
C ALA A 355 -15.36 -37.05 -17.73
N PRO A 356 -14.82 -37.03 -16.46
CA PRO A 356 -15.29 -36.35 -15.21
C PRO A 356 -14.11 -35.84 -14.26
N PRO A 357 -14.17 -35.73 -12.89
CA PRO A 357 -13.78 -34.46 -12.20
C PRO A 357 -13.03 -34.55 -10.82
N MET A 358 -12.97 -33.42 -10.07
CA MET A 358 -12.69 -33.24 -8.61
C MET A 358 -11.19 -33.33 -8.15
N ALA A 359 -10.75 -32.78 -7.01
CA ALA A 359 -11.45 -32.23 -5.82
C ALA A 359 -10.74 -31.02 -5.12
N ALA A 360 -11.36 -30.49 -4.05
CA ALA A 360 -10.91 -29.46 -3.08
C ALA A 360 -11.35 -29.92 -1.64
N PRO A 361 -11.51 -29.11 -0.55
CA PRO A 361 -11.19 -27.71 -0.20
C PRO A 361 -10.33 -27.65 1.12
N PRO A 362 -10.61 -27.02 2.30
CA PRO A 362 -11.35 -25.80 2.69
C PRO A 362 -10.57 -24.65 3.47
N PRO A 363 -10.55 -24.47 4.83
CA PRO A 363 -10.76 -23.10 5.38
C PRO A 363 -9.96 -22.62 6.64
N SER A 364 -10.02 -21.29 6.92
CA SER A 364 -10.12 -20.65 8.27
C SER A 364 -10.34 -19.12 8.13
N GLN A 365 -10.86 -18.45 9.18
CA GLN A 365 -11.35 -17.03 9.24
C GLN A 365 -11.36 -16.47 10.70
N PRO A 366 -11.78 -15.21 11.07
CA PRO A 366 -12.26 -14.01 10.34
C PRO A 366 -11.64 -12.63 10.73
N GLY A 367 -12.15 -11.49 10.19
CA GLY A 367 -11.71 -10.07 10.42
C GLY A 367 -12.28 -9.34 11.66
N PRO A 368 -12.72 -8.03 11.64
CA PRO A 368 -12.99 -7.12 10.48
C PRO A 368 -12.62 -5.60 10.63
N GLN A 369 -12.71 -4.80 9.54
CA GLN A 369 -12.95 -3.32 9.53
C GLN A 369 -13.48 -2.87 8.12
N ALA A 370 -13.88 -1.59 7.93
CA ALA A 370 -14.61 -1.14 6.72
C ALA A 370 -14.23 0.25 6.16
N SER A 371 -14.43 0.44 4.84
CA SER A 371 -14.34 1.71 4.07
C SER A 371 -12.94 2.36 3.95
N GLY A 372 -12.69 3.31 3.03
CA GLY A 372 -13.50 3.83 1.90
C GLY A 372 -13.03 5.24 1.46
N PRO A 373 -12.62 5.50 0.19
CA PRO A 373 -12.30 4.57 -0.90
C PRO A 373 -10.93 3.92 -0.66
N ALA A 374 -10.88 2.97 0.27
CA ALA A 374 -9.68 2.17 0.53
C ALA A 374 -9.16 1.51 -0.75
N ALA A 375 -7.88 1.11 -0.75
CA ALA A 375 -7.46 -0.06 -1.49
C ALA A 375 -8.40 -1.21 -1.08
N PRO A 376 -9.32 -1.65 -1.95
CA PRO A 376 -10.71 -1.98 -1.61
C PRO A 376 -10.76 -2.95 -0.43
N PRO A 377 -11.27 -2.45 0.72
CA PRO A 377 -10.63 -2.56 2.05
C PRO A 377 -10.19 -3.99 2.30
N GLN A 378 -8.93 -4.30 1.92
CA GLN A 378 -8.48 -5.63 1.48
C GLN A 378 -9.17 -6.75 2.25
N ILE A 379 -10.31 -7.20 1.71
CA ILE A 379 -11.23 -8.02 2.47
C ILE A 379 -10.54 -9.36 2.56
N SER A 380 -9.92 -9.64 3.71
CA SER A 380 -9.19 -10.88 3.91
C SER A 380 -10.12 -12.02 3.49
N LYS A 381 -9.58 -13.13 2.95
CA LYS A 381 -10.42 -14.29 2.61
C LYS A 381 -11.33 -14.67 3.79
N GLU A 382 -10.75 -14.49 4.98
CA GLU A 382 -11.29 -14.52 6.34
C GLU A 382 -12.45 -13.55 6.63
N THR A 383 -12.47 -12.35 6.08
CA THR A 383 -13.61 -11.43 6.16
C THR A 383 -14.64 -11.67 5.03
N MET A 384 -14.20 -12.14 3.85
CA MET A 384 -15.10 -12.39 2.71
C MET A 384 -16.07 -13.53 2.97
N GLU A 385 -15.60 -14.75 3.28
CA GLU A 385 -16.56 -15.84 3.54
C GLU A 385 -17.36 -15.59 4.83
N ALA A 386 -16.94 -14.67 5.71
CA ALA A 386 -17.72 -14.28 6.89
C ALA A 386 -18.95 -13.45 6.47
N PHE A 387 -18.78 -12.46 5.58
CA PHE A 387 -19.92 -11.75 4.98
C PHE A 387 -20.81 -12.66 4.11
N GLN A 388 -20.24 -13.70 3.48
CA GLN A 388 -21.03 -14.72 2.75
C GLN A 388 -21.80 -15.67 3.69
N LYS A 389 -21.35 -15.84 4.94
CA LYS A 389 -21.99 -16.69 5.98
C LYS A 389 -23.02 -15.93 6.83
N VAL A 390 -23.11 -14.59 6.70
CA VAL A 390 -24.23 -13.83 7.28
C VAL A 390 -25.52 -14.26 6.58
N GLU A 391 -26.54 -14.66 7.35
CA GLU A 391 -27.86 -14.96 6.79
C GLU A 391 -28.46 -13.70 6.15
N VAL A 392 -28.45 -13.65 4.82
CA VAL A 392 -29.00 -12.51 4.09
C VAL A 392 -30.53 -12.58 4.11
N THR A 393 -31.12 -11.93 5.09
CA THR A 393 -32.57 -11.82 5.27
C THR A 393 -33.27 -11.19 4.05
N PRO A 394 -34.59 -11.36 3.87
CA PRO A 394 -35.34 -10.78 2.75
C PRO A 394 -35.17 -9.25 2.64
N GLU A 395 -35.10 -8.56 3.78
CA GLU A 395 -34.95 -7.10 3.87
C GLU A 395 -33.57 -6.65 3.42
N MET A 396 -32.52 -7.40 3.78
CA MET A 396 -31.16 -7.16 3.26
C MET A 396 -31.08 -7.42 1.76
N LYS A 397 -31.72 -8.50 1.25
CA LYS A 397 -31.80 -8.76 -0.21
C LYS A 397 -32.49 -7.60 -0.95
N ALA A 398 -33.59 -7.08 -0.40
CA ALA A 398 -34.30 -5.92 -0.96
C ALA A 398 -33.43 -4.65 -0.96
N ASN A 399 -32.75 -4.33 0.15
CA ASN A 399 -31.87 -3.16 0.20
C ASN A 399 -30.65 -3.29 -0.73
N PHE A 400 -30.09 -4.49 -0.89
CA PHE A 400 -29.00 -4.74 -1.84
C PHE A 400 -29.45 -4.57 -3.30
N ALA A 401 -30.65 -5.03 -3.66
CA ALA A 401 -31.22 -4.76 -4.99
C ALA A 401 -31.39 -3.25 -5.22
N ARG A 402 -31.97 -2.54 -4.24
CA ARG A 402 -32.15 -1.09 -4.27
C ARG A 402 -30.83 -0.31 -4.40
N LEU A 403 -29.76 -0.74 -3.70
CA LEU A 403 -28.42 -0.13 -3.83
C LEU A 403 -27.81 -0.36 -5.22
N ILE A 404 -28.01 -1.53 -5.83
CA ILE A 404 -27.57 -1.78 -7.21
C ILE A 404 -28.32 -0.88 -8.19
N GLU A 405 -29.63 -0.69 -7.98
CA GLU A 405 -30.50 0.13 -8.84
C GLU A 405 -30.25 1.62 -8.70
N ASP A 406 -30.07 2.13 -7.48
CA ASP A 406 -29.54 3.47 -7.24
C ASP A 406 -28.19 3.64 -7.96
N GLY A 407 -27.30 2.64 -7.88
CA GLY A 407 -26.01 2.65 -8.56
C GLY A 407 -26.12 2.76 -10.09
N GLU A 408 -27.02 1.99 -10.70
CA GLU A 408 -27.30 2.06 -12.15
C GLU A 408 -27.90 3.42 -12.55
N ALA A 409 -28.77 4.01 -11.72
CA ALA A 409 -29.29 5.36 -11.94
C ALA A 409 -28.18 6.43 -11.82
N LYS A 410 -27.23 6.28 -10.88
CA LYS A 410 -26.04 7.14 -10.78
C LYS A 410 -25.13 7.00 -12.00
N LEU A 411 -24.93 5.79 -12.54
CA LEU A 411 -24.22 5.58 -13.82
C LEU A 411 -24.92 6.30 -14.97
N ALA A 412 -26.25 6.20 -15.08
CA ALA A 412 -27.01 6.92 -16.11
C ALA A 412 -26.85 8.44 -15.99
N ALA A 413 -26.70 8.97 -14.78
CA ALA A 413 -26.40 10.37 -14.51
C ALA A 413 -24.90 10.75 -14.62
N ASN A 414 -24.03 9.87 -15.14
CA ASN A 414 -22.56 10.02 -15.18
C ASN A 414 -21.89 10.24 -13.80
N LYS A 415 -22.58 9.92 -12.69
CA LYS A 415 -22.07 10.04 -11.30
C LYS A 415 -21.33 8.78 -10.88
N TYR A 416 -20.20 8.52 -11.56
CA TYR A 416 -19.48 7.26 -11.45
C TYR A 416 -18.92 6.96 -10.04
N GLN A 417 -18.60 7.99 -9.23
CA GLN A 417 -18.13 7.78 -7.85
C GLN A 417 -19.28 7.36 -6.93
N ASP A 418 -20.42 8.08 -6.94
CA ASP A 418 -21.65 7.69 -6.25
C ASP A 418 -22.06 6.24 -6.57
N ALA A 419 -22.00 5.85 -7.85
CA ALA A 419 -22.32 4.50 -8.30
C ALA A 419 -21.36 3.46 -7.69
N LEU A 420 -20.05 3.72 -7.74
CA LEU A 420 -19.04 2.85 -7.16
C LEU A 420 -19.21 2.67 -5.64
N ASP A 421 -19.61 3.72 -4.93
CA ASP A 421 -19.80 3.68 -3.48
C ASP A 421 -21.09 2.98 -3.05
N ASN A 422 -22.13 2.97 -3.89
CA ASN A 422 -23.25 2.04 -3.73
C ASN A 422 -22.84 0.58 -3.96
N TYR A 423 -22.12 0.29 -5.05
CA TYR A 423 -21.68 -1.07 -5.35
C TYR A 423 -20.72 -1.65 -4.29
N ARG A 424 -19.87 -0.80 -3.69
CA ARG A 424 -18.98 -1.16 -2.57
C ARG A 424 -19.72 -1.66 -1.32
N GLN A 425 -20.96 -1.22 -1.08
CA GLN A 425 -21.77 -1.68 0.07
C GLN A 425 -22.32 -3.10 -0.16
N VAL A 426 -22.54 -3.51 -1.42
CA VAL A 426 -23.13 -4.82 -1.76
C VAL A 426 -22.06 -5.89 -2.03
N MET A 427 -20.89 -5.50 -2.54
CA MET A 427 -19.79 -6.40 -2.91
C MET A 427 -19.34 -7.40 -1.82
N PRO A 428 -19.29 -7.07 -0.52
CA PRO A 428 -18.92 -8.04 0.51
C PRO A 428 -19.92 -9.20 0.65
N TYR A 429 -21.21 -8.93 0.46
CA TYR A 429 -22.31 -9.88 0.65
C TYR A 429 -22.71 -10.62 -0.63
N GLN A 430 -22.49 -10.01 -1.79
CA GLN A 430 -22.79 -10.59 -3.10
C GLN A 430 -21.60 -10.49 -4.07
N PRO A 431 -20.40 -10.99 -3.70
CA PRO A 431 -19.21 -10.84 -4.54
C PRO A 431 -19.34 -11.53 -5.91
N ASP A 432 -20.25 -12.51 -6.01
CA ASP A 432 -20.57 -13.26 -7.24
C ASP A 432 -21.77 -12.72 -8.03
N ASN A 433 -22.41 -11.62 -7.63
CA ASN A 433 -23.49 -11.02 -8.40
C ASN A 433 -22.95 -10.38 -9.71
N PRO A 434 -23.38 -10.86 -10.89
CA PRO A 434 -22.84 -10.39 -12.16
C PRO A 434 -23.35 -8.99 -12.56
N ARG A 435 -24.59 -8.63 -12.19
CA ARG A 435 -25.15 -7.26 -12.37
C ARG A 435 -24.31 -6.24 -11.57
N LEU A 436 -23.96 -6.59 -10.35
CA LEU A 436 -23.08 -5.79 -9.49
C LEU A 436 -21.68 -5.64 -10.08
N ARG A 437 -21.05 -6.75 -10.53
CA ARG A 437 -19.73 -6.73 -11.18
C ARG A 437 -19.72 -5.86 -12.45
N ALA A 438 -20.74 -5.97 -13.30
CA ALA A 438 -20.88 -5.16 -14.50
C ALA A 438 -20.99 -3.66 -14.18
N GLY A 439 -21.85 -3.28 -13.22
CA GLY A 439 -21.99 -1.90 -12.77
C GLY A 439 -20.69 -1.34 -12.19
N MET A 440 -20.02 -2.09 -11.32
CA MET A 440 -18.75 -1.69 -10.72
C MET A 440 -17.61 -1.59 -11.75
N ALA A 441 -17.56 -2.47 -12.75
CA ALA A 441 -16.64 -2.36 -13.87
C ALA A 441 -16.84 -1.06 -14.65
N TRP A 442 -18.09 -0.72 -15.01
CA TRP A 442 -18.38 0.52 -15.74
C TRP A 442 -18.10 1.77 -14.92
N ALA A 443 -18.41 1.76 -13.61
CA ALA A 443 -18.05 2.84 -12.70
C ALA A 443 -16.54 3.12 -12.68
N LEU A 444 -15.72 2.07 -12.63
CA LEU A 444 -14.26 2.21 -12.65
C LEU A 444 -13.72 2.71 -14.00
N VAL A 445 -14.34 2.32 -15.12
CA VAL A 445 -14.02 2.83 -16.47
C VAL A 445 -14.35 4.32 -16.58
N GLY A 446 -15.54 4.75 -16.14
CA GLY A 446 -15.96 6.15 -16.15
C GLY A 446 -15.12 7.06 -15.23
N LEU A 447 -14.58 6.50 -14.14
CA LEU A 447 -13.61 7.18 -13.27
C LEU A 447 -12.16 7.13 -13.80
N GLN A 448 -11.92 6.56 -14.97
CA GLN A 448 -10.59 6.35 -15.57
C GLN A 448 -9.59 5.62 -14.63
N ARG A 449 -10.07 4.81 -13.68
CA ARG A 449 -9.26 4.12 -12.65
C ARG A 449 -8.55 2.88 -13.21
N GLN A 450 -7.70 3.07 -14.22
CA GLN A 450 -6.83 2.01 -14.75
C GLN A 450 -5.61 1.77 -13.84
N PRO A 451 -5.04 0.56 -13.79
CA PRO A 451 -5.46 -0.68 -14.49
C PRO A 451 -6.57 -1.46 -13.77
N MET A 452 -7.12 -0.94 -12.66
CA MET A 452 -8.16 -1.63 -11.88
C MET A 452 -9.45 -1.82 -12.68
N ALA A 453 -9.84 -0.82 -13.49
CA ALA A 453 -11.04 -0.89 -14.31
C ALA A 453 -11.00 -2.03 -15.33
N ASP A 454 -9.93 -2.17 -16.11
CA ASP A 454 -9.79 -3.26 -17.09
C ASP A 454 -9.70 -4.65 -16.43
N ASN A 455 -9.15 -4.76 -15.21
CA ASN A 455 -9.16 -6.01 -14.46
C ASN A 455 -10.59 -6.42 -14.03
N VAL A 456 -11.35 -5.51 -13.43
CA VAL A 456 -12.74 -5.79 -13.00
C VAL A 456 -13.66 -5.98 -14.20
N TRP A 457 -13.45 -5.22 -15.28
CA TRP A 457 -14.14 -5.38 -16.56
C TRP A 457 -13.90 -6.76 -17.17
N ARG A 458 -12.64 -7.21 -17.24
CA ARG A 458 -12.29 -8.56 -17.71
C ARG A 458 -13.04 -9.62 -16.91
N VAL A 459 -12.99 -9.56 -15.57
CA VAL A 459 -13.70 -10.52 -14.70
C VAL A 459 -15.20 -10.52 -14.96
N ALA A 460 -15.84 -9.35 -15.04
CA ALA A 460 -17.26 -9.23 -15.33
C ALA A 460 -17.63 -9.89 -16.67
N VAL A 461 -16.90 -9.54 -17.75
CA VAL A 461 -17.13 -10.09 -19.10
C VAL A 461 -16.83 -11.59 -19.19
N THR A 462 -15.84 -12.12 -18.46
CA THR A 462 -15.56 -13.56 -18.45
C THR A 462 -16.50 -14.38 -17.56
N SER A 463 -17.12 -13.78 -16.53
CA SER A 463 -18.06 -14.48 -15.64
C SER A 463 -19.50 -14.44 -16.13
N ASP A 464 -19.95 -13.29 -16.65
CA ASP A 464 -21.28 -13.13 -17.26
C ASP A 464 -21.29 -11.89 -18.20
N PRO A 465 -21.05 -12.08 -19.51
CA PRO A 465 -21.14 -11.01 -20.48
C PRO A 465 -22.58 -10.52 -20.71
N ALA A 466 -23.61 -11.29 -20.33
CA ALA A 466 -25.00 -10.89 -20.48
C ALA A 466 -25.43 -9.84 -19.44
N SER A 467 -24.90 -9.88 -18.21
CA SER A 467 -25.07 -8.76 -17.27
C SER A 467 -24.40 -7.47 -17.75
N VAL A 468 -23.33 -7.55 -18.54
CA VAL A 468 -22.67 -6.39 -19.15
C VAL A 468 -23.51 -5.81 -20.29
N ASP A 469 -24.08 -6.65 -21.16
CA ASP A 469 -25.05 -6.19 -22.19
C ASP A 469 -26.32 -5.58 -21.57
N ALA A 470 -26.87 -6.24 -20.55
CA ALA A 470 -28.07 -5.79 -19.85
C ALA A 470 -27.85 -4.47 -19.07
N LEU A 471 -26.62 -4.18 -18.64
CA LEU A 471 -26.27 -2.85 -18.10
C LEU A 471 -26.38 -1.79 -19.20
N GLY A 472 -25.86 -2.06 -20.40
CA GLY A 472 -26.01 -1.19 -21.57
C GLY A 472 -27.49 -0.92 -21.89
N ASP A 473 -28.34 -1.94 -21.87
CA ASP A 473 -29.79 -1.79 -22.05
C ASP A 473 -30.43 -0.88 -20.98
N ARG A 474 -30.03 -1.00 -19.71
CA ARG A 474 -30.54 -0.16 -18.62
C ARG A 474 -30.09 1.30 -18.79
N LEU A 475 -28.81 1.56 -19.10
CA LEU A 475 -28.31 2.92 -19.34
C LEU A 475 -28.98 3.56 -20.57
N SER A 476 -29.20 2.80 -21.65
CA SER A 476 -29.90 3.26 -22.84
C SER A 476 -31.35 3.65 -22.55
N LYS A 477 -32.08 2.82 -21.80
CA LYS A 477 -33.45 3.10 -21.34
C LYS A 477 -33.53 4.29 -20.38
N ALA A 478 -32.51 4.49 -19.54
CA ALA A 478 -32.36 5.67 -18.68
C ALA A 478 -31.87 6.93 -19.42
N GLY A 479 -31.80 6.92 -20.76
CA GLY A 479 -31.45 8.06 -21.61
C GLY A 479 -29.96 8.22 -21.92
N ASN A 480 -29.07 7.55 -21.18
CA ASN A 480 -27.62 7.60 -21.40
C ASN A 480 -27.18 6.62 -22.51
N LYS A 481 -27.64 6.93 -23.73
CA LYS A 481 -27.34 6.16 -24.95
C LYS A 481 -25.85 6.17 -25.33
N GLU A 482 -25.11 7.19 -24.88
CA GLU A 482 -23.66 7.30 -25.08
C GLU A 482 -22.91 6.23 -24.27
N SER A 483 -23.16 6.15 -22.96
CA SER A 483 -22.58 5.10 -22.11
C SER A 483 -23.01 3.70 -22.55
N ALA A 484 -24.27 3.53 -22.96
CA ALA A 484 -24.75 2.25 -23.49
C ALA A 484 -23.96 1.80 -24.73
N ARG A 485 -23.78 2.69 -25.73
CA ARG A 485 -22.95 2.44 -26.91
C ARG A 485 -21.49 2.15 -26.52
N ALA A 486 -20.93 2.88 -25.58
CA ALA A 486 -19.55 2.66 -25.13
C ALA A 486 -19.35 1.32 -24.40
N ILE A 487 -20.32 0.89 -23.56
CA ILE A 487 -20.38 -0.46 -22.98
C ILE A 487 -20.40 -1.52 -24.09
N TRP A 488 -21.31 -1.39 -25.06
CA TRP A 488 -21.46 -2.36 -26.14
C TRP A 488 -20.22 -2.46 -27.03
N THR A 489 -19.57 -1.34 -27.36
CA THR A 489 -18.31 -1.32 -28.13
C THR A 489 -17.19 -2.01 -27.35
N LYS A 490 -17.03 -1.70 -26.04
CA LYS A 490 -16.01 -2.35 -25.20
C LYS A 490 -16.33 -3.84 -25.00
N LEU A 491 -17.61 -4.23 -24.93
CA LEU A 491 -18.06 -5.62 -24.82
C LEU A 491 -17.78 -6.41 -26.11
N GLN A 492 -18.07 -5.84 -27.28
CA GLN A 492 -17.70 -6.44 -28.58
C GLN A 492 -16.20 -6.64 -28.72
N ALA A 493 -15.39 -5.69 -28.23
CA ALA A 493 -13.93 -5.80 -28.24
C ALA A 493 -13.37 -6.79 -27.20
N THR A 494 -14.11 -7.12 -26.13
CA THR A 494 -13.63 -8.00 -25.04
C THR A 494 -14.19 -9.43 -25.14
N ALA A 495 -15.39 -9.61 -25.70
CA ALA A 495 -16.06 -10.88 -25.93
C ALA A 495 -16.78 -10.89 -27.29
N PRO A 496 -16.03 -10.93 -28.42
CA PRO A 496 -16.61 -10.92 -29.75
C PRO A 496 -17.58 -12.10 -29.97
N ASP A 497 -17.27 -13.27 -29.41
CA ASP A 497 -18.11 -14.48 -29.48
C ASP A 497 -19.42 -14.37 -28.70
N TYR A 498 -19.52 -13.45 -27.75
CA TYR A 498 -20.81 -13.09 -27.14
C TYR A 498 -21.53 -12.06 -28.00
N ALA A 499 -20.82 -11.02 -28.46
CA ALA A 499 -21.41 -9.93 -29.22
C ALA A 499 -21.97 -10.34 -30.58
N SER A 500 -21.42 -11.39 -31.21
CA SER A 500 -21.90 -11.97 -32.48
C SER A 500 -23.14 -12.86 -32.34
N ARG A 501 -23.37 -13.45 -31.16
CA ARG A 501 -24.52 -14.34 -30.87
C ARG A 501 -25.63 -13.66 -30.04
N SER A 502 -25.43 -12.41 -29.64
CA SER A 502 -26.36 -11.59 -28.88
C SER A 502 -26.86 -10.40 -29.71
N GLY A 503 -27.69 -9.53 -29.11
CA GLY A 503 -28.17 -8.31 -29.77
C GLY A 503 -27.12 -7.21 -29.93
N VAL A 504 -25.93 -7.33 -29.31
CA VAL A 504 -24.94 -6.25 -29.17
C VAL A 504 -24.56 -5.59 -30.49
N GLN A 505 -24.31 -6.36 -31.56
CA GLN A 505 -23.96 -5.79 -32.86
C GLN A 505 -25.11 -4.97 -33.50
N LYS A 506 -26.37 -5.37 -33.31
CA LYS A 506 -27.55 -4.62 -33.76
C LYS A 506 -27.76 -3.34 -32.93
N LYS A 507 -27.60 -3.45 -31.61
CA LYS A 507 -27.64 -2.31 -30.65
C LYS A 507 -26.60 -1.23 -31.00
N LEU A 508 -25.46 -1.62 -31.57
CA LEU A 508 -24.43 -0.70 -32.05
C LEU A 508 -24.76 -0.06 -33.40
N SER A 509 -25.21 -0.83 -34.39
CA SER A 509 -25.54 -0.33 -35.73
C SER A 509 -26.76 0.58 -35.77
N GLY A 510 -27.68 0.45 -34.80
CA GLY A 510 -28.79 1.39 -34.61
C GLY A 510 -30.01 1.16 -35.52
N SER A 511 -30.04 0.06 -36.27
CA SER A 511 -31.26 -0.40 -36.94
C SER A 511 -32.23 -1.03 -35.92
N PRO A 512 -33.55 -0.86 -36.09
CA PRO A 512 -34.57 -1.61 -35.34
C PRO A 512 -34.57 -3.12 -35.69
#